data_AF-D5G565-F1
#
_entry.id   AF-D5G565-F1
#
_cell.length_a   1.000
_cell.length_b   1.000
_cell.length_c   1.000
_cell.angle_alpha   90.00
_cell.angle_beta   90.00
_cell.angle_gamma   90.00
#
_symmetry.space_group_name_H-M   'P 1'
#
loop_
_entity.id
_entity.type
_entity.pdbx_description
1 polymer ?
#
loop_
_entity_poly.entity_id
_entity_poly.type
_entity_poly.pdbx_seq_one_letter_code
_entity_poly.pdbx_strand_id
1 'polypeptide(L)'
;MKTGITLVGLIDCLRKYTCKCFGIIFFLLSPQPRLNKARLRFSSASPSSPPSNLTFYTRFRQHLGLQQLSLLFTRWVLKVTTLSEQILHLRSLANTRYPGLFHLLQENTQDSIKDGEIKQHFGRKIAIDASMSIYSFLIAVRSEGQQLTSETGETTSHLMGLFYRTLRMVDNGIKPLYVFDGRPPTLKSGELAKRSARKAEATAAHAEAKEVGTAEEVEKFSRRTVRVTKEINDECKRLLTCMGIPYVEAPCEAEAQCAALAKAGKVYAAASDDMDTLCFETPILLKKLMLSEMKKEPVQEIYLDRAMQELGFTRDQFIDLCILLGCDYCDTIPKVGPTTALKLIREHKSIENVLSHLGPKYAVPKKWPYQDARELFKNPLITDPDECEFKWEAPDIDKLVAFLVGEKGFNEDRVRAGAVKLSKNLKGNTQARVNDFFKPVPKTAEELAGLKRKSEEKAAERKKKVKAEKAEKGKGKKGKR
;
A
#
# COMPACT_ATOMS: atom_id res chain seq x y z
N MET A 1 36.26 16.29 11.93
CA MET A 1 36.55 14.90 12.35
C MET A 1 35.26 14.09 12.37
N LYS A 2 35.32 12.88 11.82
CA LYS A 2 34.23 11.97 11.45
C LYS A 2 33.44 11.46 12.67
N THR A 3 32.15 11.18 12.50
CA THR A 3 31.47 9.95 12.98
C THR A 3 30.06 9.89 12.39
N GLY A 4 29.97 9.48 11.12
CA GLY A 4 28.73 8.96 10.55
C GLY A 4 28.56 7.53 11.03
N ILE A 5 27.52 7.25 11.81
CA ILE A 5 27.11 5.88 12.11
C ILE A 5 26.43 5.37 10.84
N THR A 6 27.10 4.50 10.10
CA THR A 6 26.52 3.78 8.96
C THR A 6 25.43 2.84 9.47
N LEU A 7 24.43 2.55 8.63
CA LEU A 7 23.31 1.65 8.94
C LEU A 7 23.79 0.26 9.44
N VAL A 8 24.94 -0.19 8.93
CA VAL A 8 25.65 -1.40 9.38
C VAL A 8 26.06 -1.30 10.85
N GLY A 9 26.57 -0.15 11.30
CA GLY A 9 26.94 0.08 12.70
C GLY A 9 25.75 0.13 13.66
N LEU A 10 24.56 0.51 13.19
CA LEU A 10 23.33 0.45 13.98
C LEU A 10 22.83 -0.99 14.13
N ILE A 11 22.96 -1.80 13.08
CA ILE A 11 22.61 -3.23 13.06
C ILE A 11 23.57 -4.03 13.94
N ASP A 12 24.88 -3.77 13.88
CA ASP A 12 25.88 -4.41 14.76
C ASP A 12 25.70 -4.04 16.24
N CYS A 13 25.28 -2.81 16.51
CA CYS A 13 24.96 -2.38 17.87
C CYS A 13 23.73 -3.13 18.41
N LEU A 14 22.68 -3.26 17.60
CA LEU A 14 21.50 -4.04 17.95
C LEU A 14 21.83 -5.53 18.15
N ARG A 15 22.67 -6.13 17.30
CA ARG A 15 23.13 -7.52 17.42
C ARG A 15 23.92 -7.78 18.70
N LYS A 16 24.82 -6.85 19.07
CA LYS A 16 25.61 -6.94 20.32
C LYS A 16 24.74 -6.77 21.57
N TYR A 17 23.71 -5.94 21.52
CA TYR A 17 22.77 -5.77 22.64
C TYR A 17 21.82 -6.97 22.79
N THR A 18 21.33 -7.55 21.69
CA THR A 18 20.50 -8.77 21.75
C THR A 18 21.29 -9.98 22.24
N CYS A 19 22.56 -10.16 21.85
CA CYS A 19 23.40 -11.26 22.35
C CYS A 19 23.73 -11.12 23.86
N LYS A 20 23.96 -9.90 24.35
CA LYS A 20 24.18 -9.66 25.80
C LYS A 20 22.93 -9.93 26.64
N CYS A 21 21.75 -9.58 26.14
CA CYS A 21 20.49 -9.87 26.83
C CYS A 21 20.15 -11.38 26.83
N PHE A 22 20.43 -12.09 25.74
CA PHE A 22 20.25 -13.55 25.67
C PHE A 22 21.25 -14.31 26.56
N GLY A 23 22.51 -13.87 26.64
CA GLY A 23 23.52 -14.51 27.52
C GLY A 23 23.19 -14.42 29.01
N ILE A 24 22.59 -13.30 29.46
CA ILE A 24 22.15 -13.12 30.86
C ILE A 24 20.91 -13.97 31.16
N ILE A 25 19.98 -14.11 30.21
CA ILE A 25 18.78 -14.95 30.37
C ILE A 25 19.16 -16.45 30.37
N PHE A 26 20.12 -16.88 29.55
CA PHE A 26 20.59 -18.27 29.52
C PHE A 26 21.41 -18.66 30.77
N PHE A 27 22.14 -17.71 31.37
CA PHE A 27 22.85 -17.91 32.64
C PHE A 27 21.90 -18.00 33.84
N LEU A 28 20.75 -17.32 33.78
CA LEU A 28 19.73 -17.35 34.84
C LEU A 28 18.75 -18.52 34.72
N LEU A 29 18.68 -19.19 33.57
CA LEU A 29 17.76 -20.30 33.30
C LEU A 29 18.44 -21.67 33.13
N SER A 30 19.77 -21.76 33.18
CA SER A 30 20.49 -23.04 33.17
C SER A 30 20.42 -23.75 34.53
N PRO A 31 19.97 -25.02 34.61
CA PRO A 31 20.07 -25.80 35.83
C PRO A 31 21.54 -26.21 36.08
N GLN A 32 22.09 -25.82 37.23
CA GLN A 32 23.43 -26.25 37.66
C GLN A 32 23.44 -27.76 37.97
N PRO A 33 24.46 -28.54 37.55
CA PRO A 33 24.59 -29.93 37.90
C PRO A 33 24.98 -30.10 39.38
N ARG A 34 24.43 -31.13 40.03
CA ARG A 34 24.76 -31.52 41.41
C ARG A 34 26.25 -31.86 41.53
N LEU A 35 26.99 -31.03 42.25
CA LEU A 35 28.32 -31.35 42.77
C LEU A 35 28.20 -31.84 44.22
N ASN A 36 28.33 -33.16 44.41
CA ASN A 36 28.50 -33.78 45.72
C ASN A 36 29.86 -33.36 46.33
N LYS A 37 29.86 -32.78 47.54
CA LYS A 37 31.07 -32.56 48.33
C LYS A 37 31.39 -33.78 49.19
N ALA A 38 32.60 -34.30 48.96
CA ALA A 38 33.59 -34.82 49.91
C ALA A 38 33.23 -36.01 50.83
N ARG A 39 33.98 -37.10 50.62
CA ARG A 39 34.23 -38.19 51.57
C ARG A 39 35.47 -37.83 52.39
N LEU A 40 35.32 -37.47 53.66
CA LEU A 40 36.36 -37.63 54.68
C LEU A 40 35.66 -37.97 56.02
N ARG A 41 36.06 -39.13 56.55
CA ARG A 41 35.60 -39.79 57.79
C ARG A 41 35.97 -38.93 59.01
N PHE A 42 35.15 -38.84 60.05
CA PHE A 42 35.08 -39.67 61.27
C PHE A 42 34.07 -38.90 62.19
N SER A 43 33.31 -39.40 63.16
CA SER A 43 33.18 -40.66 63.89
C SER A 43 31.83 -40.59 64.65
N SER A 44 31.20 -41.75 64.83
CA SER A 44 30.36 -42.18 65.96
C SER A 44 29.11 -41.39 66.42
N ALA A 45 28.01 -42.16 66.44
CA ALA A 45 26.93 -42.21 67.44
C ALA A 45 25.59 -41.48 67.16
N SER A 46 24.56 -42.30 67.00
CA SER A 46 23.11 -42.07 67.21
C SER A 46 22.77 -41.76 68.68
N PRO A 47 21.49 -41.57 69.10
CA PRO A 47 20.31 -40.91 68.49
C PRO A 47 19.59 -39.96 69.50
N SER A 48 18.43 -39.39 69.10
CA SER A 48 17.29 -38.83 69.91
C SER A 48 17.07 -37.30 70.04
N SER A 49 16.15 -36.78 69.19
CA SER A 49 14.94 -35.92 69.46
C SER A 49 15.05 -34.51 70.14
N PRO A 50 13.98 -33.69 70.23
CA PRO A 50 13.75 -32.34 69.62
C PRO A 50 13.69 -31.21 70.70
N PRO A 51 12.96 -30.04 70.63
CA PRO A 51 12.49 -29.10 69.58
C PRO A 51 12.88 -27.60 69.84
N SER A 52 12.48 -26.65 68.97
CA SER A 52 11.88 -25.30 69.25
C SER A 52 11.90 -24.41 67.97
N ASN A 53 10.78 -24.09 67.31
CA ASN A 53 9.82 -22.99 67.57
C ASN A 53 10.49 -21.61 67.75
N LEU A 54 10.12 -20.49 67.11
CA LEU A 54 9.03 -20.14 66.20
C LEU A 54 9.30 -18.68 65.72
N THR A 55 9.01 -18.39 64.44
CA THR A 55 8.57 -17.08 63.88
C THR A 55 9.37 -15.78 64.16
N PHE A 56 9.97 -15.22 63.10
CA PHE A 56 9.65 -13.87 62.60
C PHE A 56 10.29 -13.68 61.20
N TYR A 57 9.62 -12.97 60.29
CA TYR A 57 10.05 -12.61 58.92
C TYR A 57 9.81 -13.58 57.75
N THR A 58 8.65 -14.22 57.71
CA THR A 58 7.97 -14.58 56.45
C THR A 58 6.83 -13.60 56.16
N ARG A 59 7.17 -12.43 55.61
CA ARG A 59 6.27 -11.62 54.78
C ARG A 59 7.10 -10.61 53.99
N PHE A 60 6.78 -10.48 52.70
CA PHE A 60 7.20 -9.39 51.82
C PHE A 60 8.61 -9.46 51.19
N ARG A 61 8.76 -10.23 50.10
CA ARG A 61 9.38 -9.81 48.82
C ARG A 61 9.86 -11.01 47.99
N GLN A 62 8.99 -11.53 47.11
CA GLN A 62 9.45 -12.22 45.89
C GLN A 62 8.37 -12.43 44.81
N HIS A 63 7.40 -11.52 44.66
CA HIS A 63 6.37 -11.66 43.62
C HIS A 63 6.15 -10.46 42.68
N LEU A 64 6.83 -9.32 42.89
CA LEU A 64 6.63 -8.11 42.08
C LEU A 64 7.65 -7.88 40.94
N GLY A 65 8.80 -8.57 40.93
CA GLY A 65 9.88 -8.32 39.95
C GLY A 65 9.71 -9.04 38.61
N LEU A 66 9.25 -10.29 38.64
CA LEU A 66 9.15 -11.14 37.44
C LEU A 66 7.96 -10.76 36.54
N GLN A 67 6.84 -10.33 37.12
CA GLN A 67 5.69 -9.87 36.33
C GLN A 67 5.96 -8.53 35.62
N GLN A 68 6.69 -7.60 36.24
CA GLN A 68 7.07 -6.35 35.57
C GLN A 68 8.05 -6.57 34.43
N LEU A 69 9.02 -7.48 34.58
CA LEU A 69 9.96 -7.83 33.51
C LEU A 69 9.26 -8.55 32.35
N SER A 70 8.32 -9.44 32.64
CA SER A 70 7.43 -10.05 31.64
C SER A 70 6.62 -8.99 30.90
N LEU A 71 5.95 -8.08 31.61
CA LEU A 71 5.18 -6.98 31.02
C LEU A 71 6.05 -6.06 30.16
N LEU A 72 7.26 -5.73 30.58
CA LEU A 72 8.19 -4.91 29.82
C LEU A 72 8.69 -5.64 28.56
N PHE A 73 8.94 -6.95 28.65
CA PHE A 73 9.31 -7.78 27.50
C PHE A 73 8.15 -7.89 26.50
N THR A 74 6.94 -8.19 26.96
CA THR A 74 5.74 -8.24 26.10
C THR A 74 5.47 -6.88 25.46
N ARG A 75 5.65 -5.78 26.20
CA ARG A 75 5.46 -4.41 25.69
C ARG A 75 6.58 -3.97 24.74
N TRP A 76 7.80 -4.49 24.90
CA TRP A 76 8.91 -4.30 23.97
C TRP A 76 8.72 -5.14 22.69
N VAL A 77 8.32 -6.41 22.81
CA VAL A 77 7.95 -7.27 21.68
C VAL A 77 6.79 -6.63 20.91
N LEU A 78 5.72 -6.18 21.57
CA LEU A 78 4.63 -5.43 20.93
C LEU A 78 5.12 -4.15 20.25
N LYS A 79 6.08 -3.43 20.83
CA LYS A 79 6.66 -2.22 20.21
C LYS A 79 7.52 -2.54 18.99
N VAL A 80 8.26 -3.65 19.03
CA VAL A 80 9.12 -4.10 17.93
C VAL A 80 8.27 -4.69 16.81
N THR A 81 7.19 -5.42 17.11
CA THR A 81 6.23 -5.90 16.11
C THR A 81 5.42 -4.76 15.50
N THR A 82 4.97 -3.78 16.29
CA THR A 82 4.32 -2.58 15.73
C THR A 82 5.28 -1.70 14.92
N LEU A 83 6.57 -1.65 15.28
CA LEU A 83 7.59 -0.98 14.47
C LEU A 83 7.91 -1.75 13.18
N SER A 84 7.95 -3.09 13.20
CA SER A 84 8.15 -3.89 12.00
C SER A 84 6.95 -3.83 11.06
N GLU A 85 5.72 -3.79 11.60
CA GLU A 85 4.48 -3.54 10.87
C GLU A 85 4.41 -2.12 10.31
N GLN A 86 4.83 -1.10 11.07
CA GLN A 86 4.95 0.27 10.56
C GLN A 86 6.03 0.39 9.47
N ILE A 87 7.13 -0.36 9.56
CA ILE A 87 8.16 -0.41 8.51
C ILE A 87 7.65 -1.18 7.28
N LEU A 88 6.84 -2.22 7.45
CA LEU A 88 6.14 -2.93 6.37
C LEU A 88 5.08 -2.05 5.70
N HIS A 89 4.36 -1.24 6.47
CA HIS A 89 3.40 -0.25 5.98
C HIS A 89 4.11 0.91 5.27
N LEU A 90 5.23 1.40 5.79
CA LEU A 90 6.10 2.40 5.12
C LEU A 90 6.76 1.83 3.86
N ARG A 91 6.98 0.51 3.78
CA ARG A 91 7.48 -0.19 2.59
C ARG A 91 6.39 -0.58 1.60
N SER A 92 5.14 -0.80 2.02
CA SER A 92 4.01 -0.94 1.10
C SER A 92 3.66 0.41 0.47
N LEU A 93 3.85 1.51 1.21
CA LEU A 93 3.83 2.88 0.69
C LEU A 93 5.02 3.19 -0.25
N ALA A 94 6.13 2.45 -0.18
CA ALA A 94 7.21 2.57 -1.16
C ALA A 94 6.86 1.99 -2.54
N ASN A 95 5.68 1.39 -2.68
CA ASN A 95 5.17 0.81 -3.92
C ASN A 95 4.03 1.63 -4.57
N THR A 96 3.70 2.82 -4.04
CA THR A 96 2.87 3.77 -4.79
C THR A 96 3.73 4.46 -5.83
N ARG A 97 3.39 4.27 -7.10
CA ARG A 97 3.89 5.08 -8.22
C ARG A 97 3.50 6.55 -7.96
N TYR A 98 4.46 7.46 -8.13
CA TYR A 98 4.59 8.75 -7.40
C TYR A 98 4.66 8.63 -5.86
N PRO A 99 5.78 8.18 -5.28
CA PRO A 99 5.92 8.00 -3.82
C PRO A 99 5.75 9.31 -3.02
N GLY A 100 5.78 10.46 -3.68
CA GLY A 100 5.60 11.77 -3.07
C GLY A 100 4.25 12.45 -3.29
N LEU A 101 3.47 12.09 -4.32
CA LEU A 101 2.30 12.90 -4.71
C LEU A 101 1.20 12.85 -3.65
N PHE A 102 0.86 11.66 -3.17
CA PHE A 102 -0.16 11.50 -2.13
C PHE A 102 0.20 12.26 -0.85
N HIS A 103 1.44 12.10 -0.36
CA HIS A 103 1.91 12.80 0.83
C HIS A 103 1.98 14.31 0.62
N LEU A 104 2.38 14.77 -0.57
CA LEU A 104 2.40 16.18 -0.93
C LEU A 104 0.99 16.76 -0.87
N LEU A 105 -0.01 16.06 -1.42
CA LEU A 105 -1.41 16.48 -1.32
C LEU A 105 -1.87 16.52 0.14
N GLN A 106 -1.60 15.48 0.94
CA GLN A 106 -1.95 15.46 2.37
C GLN A 106 -1.33 16.61 3.18
N GLU A 107 -0.11 17.02 2.84
CA GLU A 107 0.60 18.08 3.54
C GLU A 107 0.20 19.49 3.09
N ASN A 108 -0.15 19.67 1.83
CA ASN A 108 -0.31 20.98 1.19
C ASN A 108 -1.75 21.29 0.78
N THR A 109 -2.69 20.37 1.02
CA THR A 109 -4.12 20.58 0.81
C THR A 109 -4.91 20.15 2.05
N GLN A 110 -6.13 20.65 2.16
CA GLN A 110 -7.02 20.55 3.30
C GLN A 110 -8.26 19.72 2.96
N ASP A 111 -8.87 19.93 1.79
CA ASP A 111 -10.17 19.33 1.43
C ASP A 111 -10.11 18.43 0.18
N SER A 112 -8.91 18.24 -0.38
CA SER A 112 -8.71 17.41 -1.58
C SER A 112 -8.75 15.91 -1.29
N ILE A 113 -8.48 15.48 -0.06
CA ILE A 113 -8.50 14.07 0.36
C ILE A 113 -9.55 13.88 1.44
N LYS A 114 -10.43 12.89 1.26
CA LYS A 114 -11.44 12.50 2.25
C LYS A 114 -11.37 11.00 2.50
N ASP A 115 -11.40 10.63 3.77
CA ASP A 115 -11.55 9.24 4.17
C ASP A 115 -13.03 8.92 4.40
N GLY A 116 -13.49 7.78 3.89
CA GLY A 116 -14.87 7.36 3.94
C GLY A 116 -15.05 5.85 4.07
N GLU A 117 -16.24 5.44 4.49
CA GLU A 117 -16.63 4.04 4.47
C GLU A 117 -17.07 3.62 3.07
N ILE A 118 -16.82 2.36 2.70
CA ILE A 118 -17.24 1.82 1.40
C ILE A 118 -18.76 1.97 1.14
N LYS A 119 -19.58 1.92 2.19
CA LYS A 119 -21.04 2.12 2.14
C LYS A 119 -21.45 3.49 1.61
N GLN A 120 -20.58 4.49 1.74
CA GLN A 120 -20.85 5.84 1.24
C GLN A 120 -20.95 5.88 -0.28
N HIS A 121 -20.44 4.86 -0.98
CA HIS A 121 -20.51 4.72 -2.44
C HIS A 121 -21.68 3.88 -2.94
N PHE A 122 -22.70 3.63 -2.10
CA PHE A 122 -23.92 2.96 -2.53
C PHE A 122 -24.53 3.64 -3.78
N GLY A 123 -24.91 2.84 -4.77
CA GLY A 123 -25.46 3.25 -6.05
C GLY A 123 -24.45 3.80 -7.05
N ARG A 124 -23.17 3.96 -6.67
CA ARG A 124 -22.14 4.53 -7.56
C ARG A 124 -21.63 3.50 -8.56
N LYS A 125 -21.51 3.90 -9.82
CA LYS A 125 -20.73 3.20 -10.84
C LYS A 125 -19.27 3.59 -10.70
N ILE A 126 -18.34 2.64 -10.64
CA ILE A 126 -16.91 2.92 -10.42
C ILE A 126 -16.10 2.13 -11.44
N ALA A 127 -15.23 2.83 -12.19
CA ALA A 127 -14.26 2.18 -13.07
C ALA A 127 -13.04 1.75 -12.25
N ILE A 128 -12.62 0.50 -12.38
CA ILE A 128 -11.58 -0.13 -11.56
C ILE A 128 -10.43 -0.55 -12.48
N ASP A 129 -9.24 -0.10 -12.15
CA ASP A 129 -8.00 -0.59 -12.75
C ASP A 129 -7.80 -2.07 -12.38
N ALA A 130 -8.05 -2.95 -13.36
CA ALA A 130 -7.99 -4.40 -13.18
C ALA A 130 -6.54 -4.86 -13.00
N SER A 131 -5.60 -4.29 -13.76
CA SER A 131 -4.19 -4.69 -13.72
C SER A 131 -3.57 -4.47 -12.35
N MET A 132 -3.77 -3.28 -11.75
CA MET A 132 -3.29 -3.03 -10.39
C MET A 132 -4.00 -3.89 -9.36
N SER A 133 -5.30 -4.14 -9.54
CA SER A 133 -6.07 -5.01 -8.65
C SER A 133 -5.55 -6.46 -8.66
N ILE A 134 -5.39 -7.04 -9.84
CA ILE A 134 -4.91 -8.43 -10.03
C ILE A 134 -3.51 -8.59 -9.45
N TYR A 135 -2.60 -7.64 -9.73
CA TYR A 135 -1.26 -7.65 -9.18
C TYR A 135 -1.28 -7.65 -7.64
N SER A 136 -2.16 -6.84 -7.04
CA SER A 136 -2.33 -6.80 -5.57
C SER A 136 -2.81 -8.12 -5.00
N PHE A 137 -3.69 -8.84 -5.70
CA PHE A 137 -4.22 -10.14 -5.26
C PHE A 137 -3.15 -11.22 -5.29
N LEU A 138 -2.34 -11.28 -6.35
CA LEU A 138 -1.27 -12.26 -6.46
C LEU A 138 -0.17 -12.09 -5.38
N ILE A 139 -0.02 -10.88 -4.86
CA ILE A 139 0.89 -10.59 -3.75
C ILE A 139 0.24 -10.90 -2.40
N ALA A 140 -1.00 -10.47 -2.19
CA ALA A 140 -1.64 -10.47 -0.88
C ALA A 140 -2.38 -11.78 -0.53
N VAL A 141 -2.93 -12.48 -1.53
CA VAL A 141 -3.73 -13.69 -1.33
C VAL A 141 -2.80 -14.90 -1.37
N ARG A 142 -2.34 -15.31 -0.19
CA ARG A 142 -1.39 -16.41 0.03
C ARG A 142 -1.80 -17.23 1.25
N SER A 143 -1.50 -18.52 1.23
CA SER A 143 -1.60 -19.41 2.40
C SER A 143 -0.20 -19.87 2.77
N GLU A 144 0.18 -19.74 4.04
CA GLU A 144 1.52 -20.14 4.53
C GLU A 144 2.69 -19.57 3.70
N GLY A 145 2.53 -18.33 3.20
CA GLY A 145 3.53 -17.64 2.37
C GLY A 145 3.54 -18.04 0.89
N GLN A 146 2.82 -19.10 0.51
CA GLN A 146 2.70 -19.58 -0.87
C GLN A 146 1.44 -19.07 -1.56
N GLN A 147 1.48 -18.97 -2.90
CA GLN A 147 0.29 -18.63 -3.67
C GLN A 147 -0.72 -19.76 -3.62
N LEU A 148 -2.01 -19.42 -3.68
CA LEU A 148 -3.05 -20.43 -3.78
C LEU A 148 -2.96 -21.07 -5.17
N THR A 149 -3.01 -22.40 -5.21
CA THR A 149 -3.01 -23.16 -6.46
C THR A 149 -4.16 -24.15 -6.50
N SER A 150 -4.59 -24.52 -7.70
CA SER A 150 -5.43 -25.70 -7.94
C SER A 150 -4.62 -26.99 -7.69
N GLU A 151 -5.31 -28.13 -7.74
CA GLU A 151 -4.67 -29.46 -7.71
C GLU A 151 -3.68 -29.66 -8.88
N THR A 152 -3.92 -29.00 -10.01
CA THR A 152 -3.03 -29.01 -11.18
C THR A 152 -1.82 -28.07 -11.06
N GLY A 153 -1.71 -27.32 -9.95
CA GLY A 153 -0.61 -26.38 -9.71
C GLY A 153 -0.79 -25.00 -10.34
N GLU A 154 -1.94 -24.71 -10.95
CA GLU A 154 -2.25 -23.39 -11.52
C GLU A 154 -2.58 -22.40 -10.41
N THR A 155 -2.11 -21.15 -10.51
CA THR A 155 -2.41 -20.12 -9.50
C THR A 155 -3.90 -19.76 -9.50
N THR A 156 -4.51 -19.62 -8.33
CA THR A 156 -5.93 -19.24 -8.16
C THR A 156 -6.14 -17.98 -7.30
N SER A 157 -5.05 -17.38 -6.80
CA SER A 157 -5.08 -16.19 -5.96
C SER A 157 -5.79 -14.98 -6.60
N HIS A 158 -5.64 -14.78 -7.91
CA HIS A 158 -6.31 -13.69 -8.65
C HIS A 158 -7.82 -13.90 -8.72
N LEU A 159 -8.29 -15.13 -8.96
CA LEU A 159 -9.72 -15.48 -8.99
C LEU A 159 -10.35 -15.30 -7.62
N MET A 160 -9.69 -15.79 -6.57
CA MET A 160 -10.12 -15.62 -5.18
C MET A 160 -10.24 -14.14 -4.81
N GLY A 161 -9.19 -13.36 -5.09
CA GLY A 161 -9.18 -11.93 -4.82
C GLY A 161 -10.28 -11.19 -5.59
N LEU A 162 -10.39 -11.43 -6.89
CA LEU A 162 -11.37 -10.76 -7.74
C LEU A 162 -12.81 -11.11 -7.34
N PHE A 163 -13.12 -12.40 -7.11
CA PHE A 163 -14.44 -12.85 -6.72
C PHE A 163 -14.93 -12.17 -5.44
N TYR A 164 -14.15 -12.27 -4.34
CA TYR A 164 -14.58 -11.74 -3.06
C TYR A 164 -14.54 -10.21 -2.95
N ARG A 165 -13.64 -9.54 -3.69
CA ARG A 165 -13.62 -8.07 -3.73
C ARG A 165 -14.78 -7.49 -4.50
N THR A 166 -15.11 -8.10 -5.63
CA THR A 166 -16.31 -7.76 -6.40
C THR A 166 -17.57 -7.99 -5.58
N LEU A 167 -17.70 -9.14 -4.88
CA LEU A 167 -18.80 -9.41 -3.96
C LEU A 167 -18.94 -8.31 -2.91
N ARG A 168 -17.85 -7.93 -2.24
CA ARG A 168 -17.87 -6.86 -1.24
C ARG A 168 -18.37 -5.54 -1.82
N MET A 169 -17.95 -5.16 -3.02
CA MET A 169 -18.40 -3.91 -3.65
C MET A 169 -19.89 -3.97 -3.97
N VAL A 170 -20.33 -5.04 -4.63
CA VAL A 170 -21.73 -5.26 -5.00
C VAL A 170 -22.62 -5.33 -3.75
N ASP A 171 -22.18 -5.97 -2.67
CA ASP A 171 -22.87 -6.02 -1.38
C ASP A 171 -23.05 -4.63 -0.73
N ASN A 172 -22.15 -3.68 -1.04
CA ASN A 172 -22.26 -2.28 -0.63
C ASN A 172 -22.99 -1.40 -1.67
N GLY A 173 -23.63 -2.02 -2.66
CA GLY A 173 -24.39 -1.34 -3.71
C GLY A 173 -23.54 -0.59 -4.74
N ILE A 174 -22.23 -0.86 -4.79
CA ILE A 174 -21.34 -0.33 -5.83
C ILE A 174 -21.54 -1.16 -7.10
N LYS A 175 -21.53 -0.48 -8.25
CA LYS A 175 -21.56 -1.10 -9.58
C LYS A 175 -20.15 -1.04 -10.19
N PRO A 176 -19.33 -2.10 -10.04
CA PRO A 176 -17.95 -2.10 -10.52
C PRO A 176 -17.88 -2.33 -12.03
N LEU A 177 -17.05 -1.55 -12.72
CA LEU A 177 -16.67 -1.75 -14.11
C LEU A 177 -15.16 -1.97 -14.13
N TYR A 178 -14.70 -3.14 -14.58
CA TYR A 178 -13.27 -3.41 -14.64
C TYR A 178 -12.67 -2.92 -15.96
N VAL A 179 -11.47 -2.35 -15.90
CA VAL A 179 -10.73 -1.87 -17.07
C VAL A 179 -9.40 -2.61 -17.12
N PHE A 180 -9.16 -3.35 -18.20
CA PHE A 180 -7.92 -4.08 -18.42
C PHE A 180 -6.97 -3.26 -19.29
N ASP A 181 -5.66 -3.37 -19.02
CA ASP A 181 -4.63 -2.76 -19.86
C ASP A 181 -4.60 -3.38 -21.27
N GLY A 182 -4.29 -2.53 -22.24
CA GLY A 182 -3.92 -2.90 -23.59
C GLY A 182 -2.41 -2.91 -23.78
N ARG A 183 -1.94 -2.39 -24.92
CA ARG A 183 -0.51 -2.34 -25.23
C ARG A 183 0.15 -1.17 -24.48
N PRO A 184 1.23 -1.39 -23.72
CA PRO A 184 1.89 -0.30 -23.02
C PRO A 184 2.50 0.71 -24.02
N PRO A 185 2.58 2.00 -23.64
CA PRO A 185 3.14 3.02 -24.51
C PRO A 185 4.66 2.86 -24.65
N THR A 186 5.21 3.28 -25.79
CA THR A 186 6.65 3.14 -26.11
C THR A 186 7.54 3.82 -25.07
N LEU A 187 7.11 4.97 -24.54
CA LEU A 187 7.82 5.71 -23.49
C LEU A 187 8.01 4.90 -22.19
N LYS A 188 7.11 3.95 -21.91
CA LYS A 188 7.17 3.10 -20.70
C LYS A 188 8.21 1.97 -20.82
N SER A 189 8.78 1.75 -22.01
CA SER A 189 9.74 0.66 -22.28
C SER A 189 10.93 0.66 -21.32
N GLY A 190 11.46 1.84 -20.97
CA GLY A 190 12.57 1.97 -20.03
C GLY A 190 12.22 1.48 -18.62
N GLU A 191 11.05 1.86 -18.09
CA GLU A 191 10.59 1.41 -16.78
C GLU A 191 10.22 -0.09 -16.81
N LEU A 192 9.63 -0.58 -17.90
CA LEU A 192 9.37 -2.02 -18.08
C LEU A 192 10.66 -2.84 -18.08
N ALA A 193 11.73 -2.36 -18.74
CA ALA A 193 13.03 -3.00 -18.71
C ALA A 193 13.62 -3.02 -17.28
N LYS A 194 13.55 -1.90 -16.54
CA LYS A 194 13.97 -1.83 -15.13
C LYS A 194 13.16 -2.79 -14.24
N ARG A 195 11.85 -2.94 -14.47
CA ARG A 195 11.00 -3.91 -13.76
C ARG A 195 11.39 -5.35 -14.10
N SER A 196 11.62 -5.65 -15.37
CA SER A 196 12.07 -6.96 -15.81
C SER A 196 13.43 -7.34 -15.20
N ALA A 197 14.39 -6.42 -15.18
CA ALA A 197 15.70 -6.64 -14.57
C ALA A 197 15.60 -6.90 -13.06
N ARG A 198 14.87 -6.06 -12.31
CA ARG A 198 14.62 -6.25 -10.87
C ARG A 198 13.96 -7.59 -10.58
N LYS A 199 13.10 -8.05 -11.49
CA LYS A 199 12.42 -9.34 -11.36
C LYS A 199 13.35 -10.51 -11.65
N ALA A 200 14.21 -10.42 -12.66
CA ALA A 200 15.21 -11.44 -12.95
C ALA A 200 16.15 -11.61 -11.76
N GLU A 201 16.64 -10.50 -11.18
CA GLU A 201 17.44 -10.50 -9.96
C GLU A 201 16.68 -11.12 -8.78
N ALA A 202 15.42 -10.73 -8.56
CA ALA A 202 14.59 -11.31 -7.50
C ALA A 202 14.31 -12.81 -7.71
N THR A 203 14.25 -13.26 -8.95
CA THR A 203 14.03 -14.68 -9.29
C THR A 203 15.27 -15.50 -9.00
N ALA A 204 16.46 -15.00 -9.35
CA ALA A 204 17.73 -15.61 -8.95
C ALA A 204 17.88 -15.65 -7.43
N ALA A 205 17.62 -14.53 -6.74
CA ALA A 205 17.67 -14.46 -5.28
C ALA A 205 16.63 -15.37 -4.61
N HIS A 206 15.45 -15.57 -5.21
CA HIS A 206 14.44 -16.51 -4.73
C HIS A 206 14.91 -17.97 -4.86
N ALA A 207 15.56 -18.32 -5.98
CA ALA A 207 16.11 -19.66 -6.17
C ALA A 207 17.22 -19.95 -5.16
N GLU A 208 18.13 -19.00 -4.93
CA GLU A 208 19.16 -19.11 -3.89
C GLU A 208 18.53 -19.22 -2.48
N ALA A 209 17.58 -18.35 -2.15
CA ALA A 209 16.92 -18.36 -0.84
C ALA A 209 16.14 -19.65 -0.58
N LYS A 210 15.63 -20.34 -1.61
CA LYS A 210 14.98 -21.65 -1.44
C LYS A 210 15.93 -22.74 -0.96
N GLU A 211 17.20 -22.66 -1.34
CA GLU A 211 18.23 -23.64 -0.98
C GLU A 211 18.87 -23.34 0.38
N VAL A 212 19.17 -22.06 0.65
CA VAL A 212 20.00 -21.64 1.82
C VAL A 212 19.36 -20.59 2.72
N GLY A 213 18.21 -20.04 2.34
CA GLY A 213 17.60 -18.89 3.00
C GLY A 213 16.60 -19.25 4.10
N THR A 214 16.23 -18.24 4.88
CA THR A 214 15.14 -18.36 5.86
C THR A 214 13.77 -18.34 5.15
N ALA A 215 12.74 -18.93 5.78
CA ALA A 215 11.37 -18.91 5.26
C ALA A 215 10.87 -17.48 4.95
N GLU A 216 11.26 -16.49 5.78
CA GLU A 216 10.94 -15.07 5.57
C GLU A 216 11.59 -14.49 4.30
N GLU A 217 12.84 -14.88 4.01
CA GLU A 217 13.55 -14.46 2.81
C GLU A 217 12.95 -15.09 1.55
N VAL A 218 12.64 -16.38 1.61
CA VAL A 218 11.94 -17.09 0.52
C VAL A 218 10.62 -16.39 0.21
N GLU A 219 9.80 -16.09 1.23
CA GLU A 219 8.53 -15.40 1.03
C GLU A 219 8.72 -14.00 0.42
N LYS A 220 9.68 -13.24 0.95
CA LYS A 220 9.97 -11.87 0.49
C LYS A 220 10.38 -11.84 -0.99
N PHE A 221 11.26 -12.76 -1.42
CA PHE A 221 11.66 -12.83 -2.82
C PHE A 221 10.54 -13.41 -3.70
N SER A 222 9.77 -14.38 -3.21
CA SER A 222 8.60 -14.94 -3.89
C SER A 222 7.56 -13.87 -4.24
N ARG A 223 7.33 -12.89 -3.35
CA ARG A 223 6.41 -11.77 -3.65
C ARG A 223 6.93 -10.86 -4.78
N ARG A 224 8.24 -10.78 -4.99
CA ARG A 224 8.88 -9.95 -6.02
C ARG A 224 8.95 -10.63 -7.39
N THR A 225 8.74 -11.95 -7.45
CA THR A 225 8.73 -12.71 -8.72
C THR A 225 7.35 -12.78 -9.38
N VAL A 226 6.30 -12.26 -8.74
CA VAL A 226 4.93 -12.29 -9.26
C VAL A 226 4.84 -11.63 -10.64
N ARG A 227 4.14 -12.27 -11.59
CA ARG A 227 3.79 -11.73 -12.91
C ARG A 227 2.29 -11.81 -13.08
N VAL A 228 1.71 -10.82 -13.74
CA VAL A 228 0.42 -10.97 -14.39
C VAL A 228 0.68 -11.46 -15.81
N THR A 229 0.11 -12.60 -16.19
CA THR A 229 0.21 -13.16 -17.53
C THR A 229 -1.10 -12.94 -18.30
N LYS A 230 -1.11 -13.24 -19.60
CA LYS A 230 -2.33 -13.10 -20.41
C LYS A 230 -3.41 -14.07 -19.92
N GLU A 231 -3.01 -15.29 -19.57
CA GLU A 231 -3.88 -16.34 -19.07
C GLU A 231 -4.61 -15.91 -17.79
N ILE A 232 -3.87 -15.27 -16.85
CA ILE A 232 -4.47 -14.70 -15.63
C ILE A 232 -5.53 -13.64 -15.97
N ASN A 233 -5.26 -12.78 -16.96
CA ASN A 233 -6.23 -11.76 -17.38
C ASN A 233 -7.45 -12.41 -18.03
N ASP A 234 -7.27 -13.40 -18.89
CA ASP A 234 -8.35 -14.10 -19.58
C ASP A 234 -9.23 -14.88 -18.59
N GLU A 235 -8.64 -15.50 -17.57
CA GLU A 235 -9.38 -16.13 -16.46
C GLU A 235 -10.17 -15.12 -15.62
N CYS A 236 -9.58 -13.95 -15.33
CA CYS A 236 -10.28 -12.86 -14.65
C CYS A 236 -11.48 -12.36 -15.48
N LYS A 237 -11.31 -12.16 -16.78
CA LYS A 237 -12.39 -11.76 -17.69
C LYS A 237 -13.49 -12.81 -17.72
N ARG A 238 -13.13 -14.09 -17.84
CA ARG A 238 -14.08 -15.21 -17.79
C ARG A 238 -14.87 -15.22 -16.49
N LEU A 239 -14.20 -15.02 -15.35
CA LEU A 239 -14.87 -14.89 -14.05
C LEU A 239 -15.87 -13.73 -14.03
N LEU A 240 -15.46 -12.54 -14.49
CA LEU A 240 -16.34 -11.36 -14.53
C LEU A 240 -17.57 -11.59 -15.42
N THR A 241 -17.39 -12.23 -16.58
CA THR A 241 -18.50 -12.65 -17.45
C THR A 241 -19.47 -13.57 -16.72
N CYS A 242 -18.97 -14.61 -16.04
CA CYS A 242 -19.83 -15.51 -15.25
C CYS A 242 -20.56 -14.78 -14.11
N MET A 243 -19.95 -13.74 -13.54
CA MET A 243 -20.54 -12.93 -12.47
C MET A 243 -21.53 -11.87 -12.97
N GLY A 244 -21.68 -11.67 -14.28
CA GLY A 244 -22.51 -10.60 -14.86
C GLY A 244 -21.93 -9.19 -14.63
N ILE A 245 -20.61 -9.08 -14.43
CA ILE A 245 -19.92 -7.82 -14.19
C ILE A 245 -19.22 -7.38 -15.47
N PRO A 246 -19.47 -6.16 -15.97
CA PRO A 246 -18.86 -5.70 -17.20
C PRO A 246 -17.38 -5.40 -17.01
N TYR A 247 -16.65 -5.55 -18.10
CA TYR A 247 -15.30 -5.03 -18.23
C TYR A 247 -15.10 -4.40 -19.60
N VAL A 248 -14.09 -3.54 -19.70
CA VAL A 248 -13.62 -2.96 -20.97
C VAL A 248 -12.11 -3.16 -21.08
N GLU A 249 -11.62 -3.19 -22.31
CA GLU A 249 -10.19 -3.24 -22.61
C GLU A 249 -9.75 -1.85 -23.07
N ALA A 250 -8.80 -1.26 -22.35
CA ALA A 250 -8.19 -0.01 -22.75
C ALA A 250 -7.27 -0.26 -23.96
N PRO A 251 -7.14 0.68 -24.91
CA PRO A 251 -6.14 0.56 -25.98
C PRO A 251 -4.70 0.54 -25.45
N CYS A 252 -4.48 1.30 -24.37
CA CYS A 252 -3.19 1.49 -23.74
C CYS A 252 -3.27 1.22 -22.23
N GLU A 253 -3.36 2.24 -21.39
CA GLU A 253 -3.38 2.09 -19.93
C GLU A 253 -4.78 2.16 -19.34
N ALA A 254 -5.07 1.25 -18.42
CA ALA A 254 -6.35 1.12 -17.74
C ALA A 254 -6.66 2.35 -16.89
N GLU A 255 -5.67 2.91 -16.18
CA GLU A 255 -5.85 4.12 -15.38
C GLU A 255 -6.29 5.34 -16.22
N ALA A 256 -5.79 5.47 -17.45
CA ALA A 256 -6.17 6.52 -18.38
C ALA A 256 -7.62 6.34 -18.85
N GLN A 257 -8.00 5.12 -19.24
CA GLN A 257 -9.37 4.81 -19.64
C GLN A 257 -10.37 4.97 -18.47
N CYS A 258 -9.99 4.56 -17.26
CA CYS A 258 -10.80 4.79 -16.06
C CYS A 258 -11.04 6.28 -15.82
N ALA A 259 -10.00 7.10 -15.92
CA ALA A 259 -10.09 8.54 -15.77
C ALA A 259 -10.99 9.17 -16.85
N ALA A 260 -10.88 8.73 -18.09
CA ALA A 260 -11.72 9.19 -19.20
C ALA A 260 -13.21 8.86 -18.98
N LEU A 261 -13.53 7.64 -18.57
CA LEU A 261 -14.91 7.22 -18.24
C LEU A 261 -15.50 8.06 -17.09
N ALA A 262 -14.68 8.39 -16.08
CA ALA A 262 -15.10 9.24 -14.96
C ALA A 262 -15.30 10.68 -15.40
N LYS A 263 -14.39 11.23 -16.22
CA LYS A 263 -14.47 12.58 -16.79
C LYS A 263 -15.70 12.77 -17.68
N ALA A 264 -16.06 11.74 -18.46
CA ALA A 264 -17.25 11.72 -19.30
C ALA A 264 -18.56 11.49 -18.51
N GLY A 265 -18.49 11.26 -17.19
CA GLY A 265 -19.67 11.01 -16.36
C GLY A 265 -20.32 9.63 -16.56
N LYS A 266 -19.67 8.71 -17.31
CA LYS A 266 -20.14 7.33 -17.48
C LYS A 266 -20.04 6.54 -16.17
N VAL A 267 -19.04 6.87 -15.35
CA VAL A 267 -18.87 6.39 -13.97
C VAL A 267 -18.64 7.57 -13.02
N TYR A 268 -18.84 7.36 -11.73
CA TYR A 268 -18.64 8.37 -10.68
C TYR A 268 -17.17 8.70 -10.42
N ALA A 269 -16.31 7.67 -10.43
CA ALA A 269 -14.91 7.79 -10.07
C ALA A 269 -14.08 6.66 -10.70
N ALA A 270 -12.78 6.90 -10.82
CA ALA A 270 -11.78 5.87 -11.08
C ALA A 270 -11.27 5.30 -9.76
N ALA A 271 -11.06 3.99 -9.67
CA ALA A 271 -10.48 3.31 -8.53
C ALA A 271 -9.15 2.65 -8.91
N SER A 272 -8.06 3.19 -8.38
CA SER A 272 -6.72 2.62 -8.48
C SER A 272 -5.90 3.06 -7.27
N ASP A 273 -4.92 2.23 -6.89
CA ASP A 273 -3.90 2.63 -5.92
C ASP A 273 -2.73 3.37 -6.60
N ASP A 274 -2.72 3.40 -7.93
CA ASP A 274 -1.80 4.22 -8.72
C ASP A 274 -2.23 5.70 -8.69
N MET A 275 -1.27 6.59 -8.45
CA MET A 275 -1.54 8.04 -8.40
C MET A 275 -1.48 8.69 -9.78
N ASP A 276 -0.90 7.99 -10.77
CA ASP A 276 -0.85 8.41 -12.17
C ASP A 276 -2.25 8.62 -12.76
N THR A 277 -3.28 7.99 -12.19
CA THR A 277 -4.69 8.22 -12.57
C THR A 277 -5.11 9.69 -12.44
N LEU A 278 -4.60 10.45 -11.45
CA LEU A 278 -4.84 11.90 -11.35
C LEU A 278 -4.16 12.67 -12.49
N CYS A 279 -3.03 12.17 -12.98
CA CYS A 279 -2.32 12.71 -14.14
C CYS A 279 -3.07 12.46 -15.43
N PHE A 280 -4.13 11.64 -15.45
CA PHE A 280 -5.06 11.46 -16.59
C PHE A 280 -6.40 12.20 -16.39
N GLU A 281 -6.47 13.13 -15.43
CA GLU A 281 -7.62 14.01 -15.22
C GLU A 281 -8.88 13.32 -14.69
N THR A 282 -8.74 12.25 -13.91
CA THR A 282 -9.90 11.71 -13.19
C THR A 282 -10.44 12.77 -12.21
N PRO A 283 -11.75 13.08 -12.21
CA PRO A 283 -12.32 14.02 -11.25
C PRO A 283 -12.17 13.54 -9.80
N ILE A 284 -12.38 12.23 -9.59
CA ILE A 284 -12.30 11.57 -8.29
C ILE A 284 -11.49 10.28 -8.46
N LEU A 285 -10.45 10.14 -7.66
CA LEU A 285 -9.69 8.90 -7.51
C LEU A 285 -10.05 8.22 -6.17
N LEU A 286 -10.48 6.98 -6.22
CA LEU A 286 -10.73 6.14 -5.06
C LEU A 286 -9.55 5.20 -4.84
N LYS A 287 -8.75 5.50 -3.81
CA LYS A 287 -7.70 4.58 -3.34
C LYS A 287 -8.27 3.60 -2.34
N LYS A 288 -7.59 2.47 -2.19
CA LYS A 288 -7.89 1.44 -1.17
C LYS A 288 -9.25 0.77 -1.28
N LEU A 289 -10.00 0.99 -2.36
CA LEU A 289 -11.30 0.36 -2.58
C LEU A 289 -11.18 -1.18 -2.64
N MET A 290 -10.12 -1.66 -3.29
CA MET A 290 -9.83 -3.08 -3.53
C MET A 290 -9.08 -3.76 -2.36
N LEU A 291 -8.83 -3.06 -1.26
CA LEU A 291 -8.19 -3.63 -0.09
C LEU A 291 -9.09 -4.62 0.66
N SER A 292 -8.44 -5.47 1.47
CA SER A 292 -9.15 -6.39 2.34
C SER A 292 -9.89 -5.69 3.44
N GLU A 293 -11.14 -6.10 3.67
CA GLU A 293 -11.93 -5.68 4.81
C GLU A 293 -11.22 -5.97 6.14
N MET A 294 -10.44 -7.05 6.19
CA MET A 294 -9.62 -7.39 7.36
C MET A 294 -8.61 -6.30 7.75
N LYS A 295 -8.17 -5.47 6.79
CA LYS A 295 -7.25 -4.35 7.07
C LYS A 295 -7.96 -3.18 7.75
N LYS A 296 -9.29 -3.12 7.70
CA LYS A 296 -10.13 -2.05 8.28
C LYS A 296 -9.67 -0.64 7.89
N GLU A 297 -9.08 -0.50 6.69
CA GLU A 297 -8.65 0.79 6.17
C GLU A 297 -9.83 1.50 5.48
N PRO A 298 -9.99 2.82 5.68
CA PRO A 298 -11.02 3.59 4.99
C PRO A 298 -10.70 3.71 3.50
N VAL A 299 -11.75 3.85 2.70
CA VAL A 299 -11.63 4.23 1.29
C VAL A 299 -11.23 5.70 1.25
N GLN A 300 -10.25 6.05 0.42
CA GLN A 300 -9.78 7.44 0.31
C GLN A 300 -10.22 8.03 -1.02
N GLU A 301 -10.98 9.10 -0.97
CA GLU A 301 -11.40 9.88 -2.11
C GLU A 301 -10.42 11.05 -2.31
N ILE A 302 -9.87 11.17 -3.52
CA ILE A 302 -9.02 12.29 -3.90
C ILE A 302 -9.72 13.07 -5.00
N TYR A 303 -10.00 14.34 -4.73
CA TYR A 303 -10.67 15.29 -5.60
C TYR A 303 -9.64 16.12 -6.35
N LEU A 304 -9.52 15.91 -7.66
CA LEU A 304 -8.49 16.55 -8.48
C LEU A 304 -8.69 18.08 -8.58
N ASP A 305 -9.93 18.53 -8.73
CA ASP A 305 -10.30 19.94 -8.79
C ASP A 305 -9.85 20.70 -7.54
N ARG A 306 -10.16 20.16 -6.36
CA ARG A 306 -9.75 20.74 -5.06
C ARG A 306 -8.24 20.70 -4.89
N ALA A 307 -7.59 19.59 -5.28
CA ALA A 307 -6.14 19.50 -5.23
C ALA A 307 -5.48 20.61 -6.06
N MET A 308 -5.92 20.80 -7.31
CA MET A 308 -5.38 21.84 -8.19
C MET A 308 -5.70 23.26 -7.68
N GLN A 309 -6.92 23.50 -7.22
CA GLN A 309 -7.33 24.79 -6.66
C GLN A 309 -6.51 25.19 -5.43
N GLU A 310 -6.34 24.28 -4.46
CA GLU A 310 -5.62 24.56 -3.23
C GLU A 310 -4.10 24.69 -3.42
N LEU A 311 -3.54 23.97 -4.40
CA LEU A 311 -2.16 24.15 -4.84
C LEU A 311 -1.99 25.44 -5.66
N GLY A 312 -3.08 25.98 -6.23
CA GLY A 312 -3.09 27.10 -7.15
C GLY A 312 -2.46 26.77 -8.49
N PHE A 313 -2.64 25.52 -8.96
CA PHE A 313 -2.00 24.98 -10.15
C PHE A 313 -2.99 24.84 -11.30
N THR A 314 -2.53 25.14 -12.51
CA THR A 314 -3.21 24.71 -13.74
C THR A 314 -3.03 23.21 -13.96
N ARG A 315 -3.80 22.64 -14.89
CA ARG A 315 -3.64 21.26 -15.32
C ARG A 315 -2.20 20.95 -15.77
N ASP A 316 -1.63 21.84 -16.55
CA ASP A 316 -0.25 21.71 -17.07
C ASP A 316 0.79 21.74 -15.96
N GLN A 317 0.63 22.66 -14.99
CA GLN A 317 1.49 22.73 -13.81
C GLN A 317 1.38 21.47 -12.95
N PHE A 318 0.18 20.90 -12.83
CA PHE A 318 -0.03 19.67 -12.09
C PHE A 318 0.65 18.48 -12.76
N ILE A 319 0.54 18.34 -14.09
CA ILE A 319 1.25 17.29 -14.86
C ILE A 319 2.77 17.48 -14.71
N ASP A 320 3.27 18.70 -14.84
CA ASP A 320 4.69 19.02 -14.70
C ASP A 320 5.22 18.70 -13.30
N LEU A 321 4.44 19.01 -12.26
CA LEU A 321 4.76 18.59 -10.89
C LEU A 321 4.89 17.07 -10.83
N CYS A 322 3.93 16.34 -11.39
CA CYS A 322 3.95 14.87 -11.36
C CYS A 322 5.19 14.34 -12.08
N ILE A 323 5.48 14.79 -13.30
CA ILE A 323 6.71 14.41 -14.03
C ILE A 323 7.98 14.64 -13.19
N LEU A 324 8.08 15.76 -12.48
CA LEU A 324 9.21 16.04 -11.58
C LEU A 324 9.26 15.14 -10.34
N LEU A 325 8.11 14.67 -9.83
CA LEU A 325 8.03 13.69 -8.75
C LEU A 325 8.47 12.29 -9.18
N GLY A 326 8.37 12.00 -10.48
CA GLY A 326 8.80 10.75 -11.11
C GLY A 326 7.64 9.89 -11.58
N CYS A 327 7.46 9.89 -12.90
CA CYS A 327 6.48 9.09 -13.61
C CYS A 327 7.12 7.84 -14.24
N ASP A 328 6.30 6.98 -14.83
CA ASP A 328 6.76 5.77 -15.52
C ASP A 328 7.31 6.00 -16.93
N TYR A 329 7.09 7.18 -17.52
CA TYR A 329 7.36 7.46 -18.94
C TYR A 329 8.69 8.19 -19.17
N CYS A 330 9.30 8.74 -18.12
CA CYS A 330 10.61 9.39 -18.20
C CYS A 330 11.35 9.35 -16.86
N ASP A 331 12.68 9.50 -16.89
CA ASP A 331 13.49 9.55 -15.67
C ASP A 331 13.19 10.79 -14.80
N THR A 332 13.69 10.79 -13.57
CA THR A 332 13.61 11.95 -12.66
C THR A 332 14.89 12.77 -12.68
N ILE A 333 14.81 14.03 -12.24
CA ILE A 333 16.00 14.85 -11.98
C ILE A 333 16.56 14.45 -10.60
N PRO A 334 17.81 13.93 -10.51
CA PRO A 334 18.42 13.58 -9.24
C PRO A 334 18.44 14.76 -8.27
N LYS A 335 18.18 14.49 -6.99
CA LYS A 335 18.11 15.47 -5.88
C LYS A 335 16.90 16.43 -5.93
N VAL A 336 15.99 16.27 -6.91
CA VAL A 336 14.68 16.93 -6.87
C VAL A 336 13.69 15.97 -6.21
N GLY A 337 13.39 16.23 -4.94
CA GLY A 337 12.35 15.50 -4.19
C GLY A 337 11.02 16.26 -4.14
N PRO A 338 9.98 15.73 -3.47
CA PRO A 338 8.63 16.27 -3.55
C PRO A 338 8.46 17.73 -3.14
N THR A 339 9.11 18.12 -2.04
CA THR A 339 9.08 19.49 -1.54
C THR A 339 9.81 20.47 -2.46
N THR A 340 10.91 20.03 -3.08
CA THR A 340 11.68 20.81 -4.05
C THR A 340 10.91 20.96 -5.36
N ALA A 341 10.32 19.87 -5.87
CA ALA A 341 9.50 19.89 -7.09
C ALA A 341 8.32 20.86 -6.96
N LEU A 342 7.59 20.81 -5.84
CA LEU A 342 6.49 21.72 -5.56
C LEU A 342 6.94 23.19 -5.56
N LYS A 343 8.08 23.48 -4.93
CA LYS A 343 8.66 24.83 -4.89
C LYS A 343 9.01 25.31 -6.31
N LEU A 344 9.70 24.47 -7.07
CA LEU A 344 10.14 24.78 -8.43
C LEU A 344 8.96 25.10 -9.36
N ILE A 345 7.89 24.30 -9.33
CA ILE A 345 6.70 24.56 -10.15
C ILE A 345 5.95 25.81 -9.66
N ARG A 346 5.89 26.07 -8.35
CA ARG A 346 5.29 27.31 -7.83
C ARG A 346 6.02 28.56 -8.34
N GLU A 347 7.34 28.52 -8.38
CA GLU A 347 8.20 29.64 -8.78
C GLU A 347 8.25 29.81 -10.30
N HIS A 348 8.47 28.71 -11.03
CA HIS A 348 8.82 28.74 -12.46
C HIS A 348 7.68 28.32 -13.40
N LYS A 349 6.58 27.76 -12.87
CA LYS A 349 5.33 27.41 -13.59
C LYS A 349 5.41 26.27 -14.62
N SER A 350 6.57 25.97 -15.20
CA SER A 350 6.73 24.88 -16.16
C SER A 350 8.10 24.22 -16.02
N ILE A 351 8.23 22.98 -16.50
CA ILE A 351 9.52 22.27 -16.53
C ILE A 351 10.56 23.04 -17.34
N GLU A 352 10.20 23.63 -18.47
CA GLU A 352 11.08 24.44 -19.32
C GLU A 352 11.76 25.56 -18.51
N ASN A 353 10.95 26.32 -17.76
CA ASN A 353 11.43 27.41 -16.93
C ASN A 353 12.19 26.91 -15.71
N VAL A 354 11.83 25.74 -15.16
CA VAL A 354 12.63 25.10 -14.11
C VAL A 354 14.03 24.80 -14.66
N LEU A 355 14.14 24.15 -15.81
CA LEU A 355 15.40 23.77 -16.43
C LEU A 355 16.31 24.98 -16.69
N SER A 356 15.76 26.13 -17.10
CA SER A 356 16.55 27.35 -17.33
C SER A 356 17.10 27.98 -16.04
N HIS A 357 16.54 27.65 -14.88
CA HIS A 357 16.95 28.18 -13.57
C HIS A 357 17.64 27.14 -12.68
N LEU A 358 17.74 25.88 -13.12
CA LEU A 358 18.46 24.85 -12.39
C LEU A 358 19.96 25.10 -12.48
N GLY A 359 20.60 25.26 -11.32
CA GLY A 359 22.06 25.33 -11.24
C GLY A 359 22.75 24.00 -11.57
N PRO A 360 24.08 24.02 -11.81
CA PRO A 360 24.87 22.86 -12.25
C PRO A 360 24.89 21.68 -11.26
N LYS A 361 24.40 21.88 -10.03
CA LYS A 361 24.30 20.83 -9.00
C LYS A 361 23.26 19.74 -9.33
N TYR A 362 22.33 20.03 -10.24
CA TYR A 362 21.29 19.12 -10.71
C TYR A 362 21.71 18.48 -12.04
N ALA A 363 21.85 17.16 -12.05
CA ALA A 363 22.22 16.42 -13.23
C ALA A 363 20.97 16.12 -14.07
N VAL A 364 20.57 17.06 -14.93
CA VAL A 364 19.43 16.86 -15.83
C VAL A 364 19.79 15.78 -16.88
N PRO A 365 18.92 14.78 -17.12
CA PRO A 365 19.17 13.81 -18.18
C PRO A 365 19.29 14.49 -19.56
N LYS A 366 20.35 14.17 -20.33
CA LYS A 366 20.66 14.88 -21.59
C LYS A 366 19.56 14.78 -22.65
N LYS A 367 18.84 13.66 -22.70
CA LYS A 367 17.70 13.40 -23.59
C LYS A 367 16.50 13.05 -22.71
N TRP A 368 15.97 14.03 -22.00
CA TRP A 368 14.85 13.82 -21.09
C TRP A 368 13.51 14.03 -21.84
N PRO A 369 12.73 12.98 -22.13
CA PRO A 369 11.51 13.08 -22.96
C PRO A 369 10.31 13.56 -22.13
N TYR A 370 10.47 14.63 -21.36
CA TYR A 370 9.40 15.11 -20.48
C TYR A 370 8.24 15.73 -21.27
N GLN A 371 8.50 16.32 -22.44
CA GLN A 371 7.42 16.81 -23.31
C GLN A 371 6.55 15.66 -23.83
N ASP A 372 7.17 14.55 -24.23
CA ASP A 372 6.43 13.37 -24.70
C ASP A 372 5.61 12.75 -23.57
N ALA A 373 6.17 12.70 -22.35
CA ALA A 373 5.44 12.27 -21.16
C ALA A 373 4.26 13.20 -20.84
N ARG A 374 4.46 14.53 -20.95
CA ARG A 374 3.39 15.52 -20.76
C ARG A 374 2.28 15.34 -21.79
N GLU A 375 2.65 15.12 -23.06
CA GLU A 375 1.69 14.87 -24.14
C GLU A 375 0.90 13.59 -23.91
N LEU A 376 1.55 12.51 -23.46
CA LEU A 376 0.89 11.26 -23.08
C LEU A 376 -0.17 11.46 -21.99
N PHE A 377 0.12 12.29 -20.98
CA PHE A 377 -0.84 12.60 -19.91
C PHE A 377 -1.99 13.51 -20.36
N LYS A 378 -1.75 14.37 -21.35
CA LYS A 378 -2.77 15.28 -21.90
C LYS A 378 -3.71 14.56 -22.86
N ASN A 379 -3.13 13.78 -23.76
CA ASN A 379 -3.81 13.12 -24.86
C ASN A 379 -3.46 11.61 -24.84
N PRO A 380 -3.91 10.87 -23.80
CA PRO A 380 -3.66 9.44 -23.73
C PRO A 380 -4.43 8.71 -24.84
N LEU A 381 -3.88 7.59 -25.30
CA LEU A 381 -4.60 6.69 -26.20
C LEU A 381 -5.68 5.95 -25.42
N ILE A 382 -6.93 6.37 -25.60
CA ILE A 382 -8.14 5.82 -24.96
C ILE A 382 -9.19 5.50 -26.01
N THR A 383 -10.09 4.57 -25.70
CA THR A 383 -11.33 4.39 -26.44
C THR A 383 -12.29 5.50 -26.02
N ASP A 384 -13.06 6.03 -26.96
CA ASP A 384 -14.06 7.05 -26.66
C ASP A 384 -15.01 6.52 -25.56
N PRO A 385 -15.16 7.24 -24.43
CA PRO A 385 -16.12 6.88 -23.38
C PRO A 385 -17.55 6.70 -23.87
N ASP A 386 -17.96 7.36 -24.96
CA ASP A 386 -19.29 7.22 -25.54
C ASP A 386 -19.49 5.91 -26.32
N GLU A 387 -18.42 5.34 -26.88
CA GLU A 387 -18.43 4.02 -27.53
C GLU A 387 -18.39 2.86 -26.54
N CYS A 388 -18.01 3.14 -25.29
CA CYS A 388 -17.92 2.15 -24.22
C CYS A 388 -19.32 1.83 -23.66
N GLU A 389 -20.01 0.85 -24.25
CA GLU A 389 -21.24 0.30 -23.70
C GLU A 389 -20.98 -0.81 -22.70
N PHE A 390 -21.53 -0.69 -21.50
CA PHE A 390 -21.42 -1.71 -20.46
C PHE A 390 -22.71 -1.84 -19.65
N LYS A 391 -23.08 -3.09 -19.37
CA LYS A 391 -24.28 -3.44 -18.60
C LYS A 391 -23.90 -4.45 -17.53
N TRP A 392 -24.55 -4.31 -16.37
CA TRP A 392 -24.49 -5.31 -15.31
C TRP A 392 -25.64 -6.27 -15.54
N GLU A 393 -25.32 -7.54 -15.65
CA GLU A 393 -26.26 -8.61 -15.97
C GLU A 393 -26.47 -9.52 -14.76
N ALA A 394 -27.45 -10.43 -14.86
CA ALA A 394 -27.59 -11.47 -13.85
C ALA A 394 -26.40 -12.44 -13.94
N PRO A 395 -25.84 -12.91 -12.82
CA PRO A 395 -24.75 -13.87 -12.84
C PRO A 395 -25.23 -15.22 -13.40
N ASP A 396 -24.38 -15.87 -14.20
CA ASP A 396 -24.58 -17.23 -14.68
C ASP A 396 -24.02 -18.20 -13.63
N ILE A 397 -24.90 -18.66 -12.73
CA ILE A 397 -24.52 -19.47 -11.58
C ILE A 397 -23.91 -20.80 -12.00
N ASP A 398 -24.45 -21.44 -13.04
CA ASP A 398 -24.00 -22.75 -13.49
C ASP A 398 -22.60 -22.66 -14.11
N LYS A 399 -22.35 -21.66 -14.97
CA LYS A 399 -20.99 -21.42 -15.51
C LYS A 399 -20.01 -20.99 -14.44
N LEU A 400 -20.44 -20.20 -13.46
CA LEU A 400 -19.61 -19.78 -12.34
C LEU A 400 -19.17 -20.97 -11.48
N VAL A 401 -20.09 -21.89 -11.16
CA VAL A 401 -19.80 -23.12 -10.42
C VAL A 401 -18.92 -24.05 -11.25
N ALA A 402 -19.25 -24.28 -12.52
CA ALA A 402 -18.44 -25.12 -13.41
C ALA A 402 -16.98 -24.62 -13.49
N PHE A 403 -16.78 -23.31 -13.61
CA PHE A 403 -15.44 -22.73 -13.69
C PHE A 403 -14.71 -22.76 -12.34
N LEU A 404 -15.26 -22.14 -11.29
CA LEU A 404 -14.55 -22.01 -10.02
C LEU A 404 -14.41 -23.34 -9.27
N VAL A 405 -15.49 -24.14 -9.23
CA VAL A 405 -15.50 -25.42 -8.50
C VAL A 405 -14.92 -26.51 -9.37
N GLY A 406 -15.46 -26.69 -10.57
CA GLY A 406 -15.10 -27.80 -11.46
C GLY A 406 -13.67 -27.72 -11.97
N GLU A 407 -13.22 -26.56 -12.44
CA GLU A 407 -11.87 -26.42 -13.02
C GLU A 407 -10.82 -25.95 -12.01
N LYS A 408 -11.20 -25.04 -11.08
CA LYS A 408 -10.24 -24.37 -10.20
C LYS A 408 -10.26 -24.85 -8.75
N GLY A 409 -11.10 -25.83 -8.41
CA GLY A 409 -11.11 -26.49 -7.09
C GLY A 409 -11.62 -25.63 -5.92
N PHE A 410 -12.47 -24.64 -6.19
CA PHE A 410 -13.07 -23.82 -5.13
C PHE A 410 -14.16 -24.61 -4.39
N ASN A 411 -14.40 -24.26 -3.12
CA ASN A 411 -15.50 -24.86 -2.36
C ASN A 411 -16.87 -24.42 -2.91
N GLU A 412 -17.71 -25.39 -3.26
CA GLU A 412 -19.01 -25.17 -3.91
C GLU A 412 -19.97 -24.33 -3.07
N ASP A 413 -20.14 -24.65 -1.79
CA ASP A 413 -21.06 -23.93 -0.90
C ASP A 413 -20.72 -22.43 -0.84
N ARG A 414 -19.42 -22.11 -0.76
CA ARG A 414 -18.95 -20.71 -0.76
C ARG A 414 -19.21 -20.00 -2.09
N VAL A 415 -18.98 -20.67 -3.21
CA VAL A 415 -19.23 -20.11 -4.55
C VAL A 415 -20.72 -19.85 -4.73
N ARG A 416 -21.58 -20.83 -4.41
CA ARG A 416 -23.05 -20.69 -4.49
C ARG A 416 -23.57 -19.60 -3.56
N ALA A 417 -23.09 -19.53 -2.32
CA ALA A 417 -23.45 -18.45 -1.40
C ALA A 417 -23.06 -17.06 -1.94
N GLY A 418 -21.89 -16.94 -2.58
CA GLY A 418 -21.49 -15.71 -3.27
C GLY A 418 -22.40 -15.38 -4.46
N ALA A 419 -22.75 -16.37 -5.28
CA ALA A 419 -23.64 -16.19 -6.43
C ALA A 419 -25.05 -15.72 -6.04
N VAL A 420 -25.59 -16.21 -4.92
CA VAL A 420 -26.87 -15.74 -4.36
C VAL A 420 -26.78 -14.25 -3.97
N LYS A 421 -25.68 -13.84 -3.34
CA LYS A 421 -25.46 -12.43 -2.99
C LYS A 421 -25.37 -11.53 -4.23
N LEU A 422 -24.63 -11.93 -5.26
CA LEU A 422 -24.58 -11.21 -6.54
C LEU A 422 -25.97 -11.05 -7.14
N SER A 423 -26.71 -12.15 -7.22
CA SER A 423 -28.06 -12.17 -7.82
C SER A 423 -29.02 -11.22 -7.11
N LYS A 424 -28.93 -11.14 -5.77
CA LYS A 424 -29.77 -10.26 -4.95
C LYS A 424 -29.41 -8.78 -5.17
N ASN A 425 -28.12 -8.46 -5.18
CA ASN A 425 -27.63 -7.08 -5.11
C ASN A 425 -27.48 -6.42 -6.48
N LEU A 426 -27.31 -7.18 -7.57
CA LEU A 426 -27.31 -6.65 -8.94
C LEU A 426 -28.73 -6.31 -9.45
N LYS A 427 -29.77 -7.01 -8.97
CA LYS A 427 -31.18 -6.73 -9.31
C LYS A 427 -31.78 -5.54 -8.57
N GLY A 428 -31.11 -5.03 -7.53
CA GLY A 428 -31.60 -3.91 -6.74
C GLY A 428 -31.69 -2.63 -7.57
N ASN A 429 -32.90 -2.09 -7.74
CA ASN A 429 -33.08 -0.78 -8.36
C ASN A 429 -32.51 0.28 -7.38
N THR A 430 -31.30 0.76 -7.67
CA THR A 430 -30.60 1.71 -6.81
C THR A 430 -31.29 3.07 -6.91
N GLN A 431 -31.85 3.57 -5.79
CA GLN A 431 -32.38 4.92 -5.70
C GLN A 431 -31.32 5.93 -6.18
N ALA A 432 -31.66 6.73 -7.18
CA ALA A 432 -30.76 7.74 -7.74
C ALA A 432 -30.44 8.80 -6.68
N ARG A 433 -29.16 9.23 -6.60
CA ARG A 433 -28.73 10.20 -5.59
C ARG A 433 -28.95 11.61 -6.09
N VAL A 434 -29.23 12.54 -5.17
CA VAL A 434 -29.40 13.97 -5.49
C VAL A 434 -28.19 14.53 -6.26
N ASN A 435 -26.97 14.14 -5.86
CA ASN A 435 -25.74 14.57 -6.53
C ASN A 435 -25.59 14.06 -7.97
N ASP A 436 -26.40 13.08 -8.41
CA ASP A 436 -26.43 12.64 -9.80
C ASP A 436 -27.25 13.60 -10.68
N PHE A 437 -28.18 14.36 -10.08
CA PHE A 437 -29.04 15.34 -10.76
C PHE A 437 -28.47 16.76 -10.71
N PHE A 438 -27.71 17.10 -9.66
CA PHE A 438 -27.20 18.45 -9.45
C PHE A 438 -25.67 18.46 -9.45
N LYS A 439 -25.08 19.26 -10.33
CA LYS A 439 -23.63 19.55 -10.29
C LYS A 439 -23.33 20.46 -9.09
N PRO A 440 -22.27 20.19 -8.31
CA PRO A 440 -21.83 21.10 -7.26
C PRO A 440 -21.52 22.49 -7.83
N VAL A 441 -22.00 23.54 -7.16
CA VAL A 441 -21.75 24.93 -7.58
C VAL A 441 -20.25 25.23 -7.47
N PRO A 442 -19.60 25.77 -8.51
CA PRO A 442 -18.19 26.17 -8.44
C PRO A 442 -18.01 27.32 -7.44
N LYS A 443 -16.92 27.26 -6.66
CA LYS A 443 -16.57 28.31 -5.69
C LYS A 443 -16.22 29.61 -6.40
N THR A 444 -16.54 30.74 -5.77
CA THR A 444 -16.23 32.08 -6.27
C THR A 444 -14.72 32.36 -6.23
N ALA A 445 -14.25 33.36 -7.00
CA ALA A 445 -12.84 33.74 -7.05
C ALA A 445 -12.28 34.17 -5.67
N GLU A 446 -13.12 34.81 -4.85
CA GLU A 446 -12.79 35.23 -3.49
C GLU A 446 -12.61 34.04 -2.54
N GLU A 447 -13.49 33.04 -2.62
CA GLU A 447 -13.38 31.80 -1.86
C GLU A 447 -12.13 30.98 -2.25
N LEU A 448 -11.83 30.92 -3.55
CA LEU A 448 -10.63 30.27 -4.08
C LEU A 448 -9.34 30.95 -3.58
N ALA A 449 -9.30 32.29 -3.59
CA ALA A 449 -8.17 33.05 -3.05
C ALA A 449 -8.02 32.85 -1.53
N GLY A 450 -9.13 32.78 -0.80
CA GLY A 450 -9.15 32.48 0.63
C GLY A 450 -8.64 31.08 0.98
N LEU A 451 -8.99 30.07 0.20
CA LEU A 451 -8.51 28.69 0.37
C LEU A 451 -7.00 28.58 0.15
N LYS A 452 -6.48 29.24 -0.88
CA LYS A 452 -5.04 29.26 -1.17
C LYS A 452 -4.23 29.89 -0.03
N ARG A 453 -4.67 31.02 0.53
CA ARG A 453 -4.00 31.64 1.68
C ARG A 453 -4.03 30.73 2.91
N LYS A 454 -5.20 30.14 3.21
CA LYS A 454 -5.36 29.19 4.33
C LYS A 454 -4.49 27.94 4.18
N SER A 455 -4.34 27.39 2.97
CA SER A 455 -3.50 26.22 2.72
C SER A 455 -2.02 26.55 2.92
N GLU A 456 -1.55 27.71 2.44
CA GLU A 456 -0.17 28.20 2.61
C GLU A 456 0.18 28.46 4.09
N GLU A 457 -0.71 29.12 4.84
CA GLU A 457 -0.53 29.40 6.28
C GLU A 457 -0.45 28.10 7.11
N LYS A 458 -1.36 27.16 6.88
CA LYS A 458 -1.35 25.86 7.58
C LYS A 458 -0.16 24.99 7.18
N ALA A 459 0.24 25.00 5.91
CA ALA A 459 1.45 24.29 5.48
C ALA A 459 2.70 24.87 6.18
N ALA A 460 2.75 26.19 6.39
CA ALA A 460 3.81 26.83 7.17
C ALA A 460 3.75 26.44 8.66
N GLU A 461 2.56 26.37 9.26
CA GLU A 461 2.37 25.98 10.66
C GLU A 461 2.75 24.50 10.90
N ARG A 462 2.33 23.58 10.03
CA ARG A 462 2.72 22.15 10.09
C ARG A 462 4.24 21.99 9.96
N LYS A 463 4.89 22.74 9.05
CA LYS A 463 6.36 22.76 8.94
C LYS A 463 7.05 23.25 10.22
N LYS A 464 6.47 24.22 10.93
CA LYS A 464 6.97 24.68 12.23
C LYS A 464 6.85 23.57 13.29
N LYS A 465 5.71 22.88 13.36
CA LYS A 465 5.49 21.74 14.30
C LYS A 465 6.46 20.59 14.04
N VAL A 466 6.65 20.17 12.79
CA VAL A 466 7.59 19.10 12.43
C VAL A 466 9.05 19.48 12.73
N LYS A 467 9.44 20.76 12.53
CA LYS A 467 10.76 21.25 12.94
C LYS A 467 10.95 21.26 14.45
N ALA A 468 9.92 21.63 15.22
CA ALA A 468 9.96 21.62 16.67
C ALA A 468 10.12 20.19 17.22
N GLU A 469 9.34 19.22 16.72
CA GLU A 469 9.44 17.80 17.12
C GLU A 469 10.80 17.18 16.77
N LYS A 470 11.39 17.54 15.62
CA LYS A 470 12.75 17.10 15.24
C LYS A 470 13.82 17.72 16.14
N ALA A 471 13.66 18.98 16.55
CA ALA A 471 14.57 19.65 17.48
C ALA A 471 14.50 19.04 18.89
N GLU A 472 13.32 18.65 19.35
CA GLU A 472 13.10 17.98 20.63
C GLU A 472 13.73 16.58 20.65
N LYS A 473 13.50 15.78 19.59
CA LYS A 473 14.14 14.45 19.43
C LYS A 473 15.66 14.53 19.27
N GLY A 474 16.19 15.65 18.77
CA GLY A 474 17.62 15.92 18.68
C GLY A 474 18.28 16.28 20.01
N LYS A 475 17.57 16.98 20.91
CA LYS A 475 18.06 17.34 22.24
C LYS A 475 18.13 16.13 23.19
N GLY A 476 17.22 15.16 23.06
CA GLY A 476 17.25 13.92 23.85
C GLY A 476 18.46 13.00 23.60
N LYS A 477 19.16 13.15 22.46
CA LYS A 477 20.38 12.38 22.13
C LYS A 477 21.70 13.03 22.58
N LYS A 478 21.67 14.30 23.04
CA LYS A 478 22.88 15.01 23.52
C LYS A 478 23.06 15.00 25.04
N GLY A 479 22.09 14.47 25.81
CA GLY A 479 22.14 14.41 27.28
C GLY A 479 22.56 13.06 27.89
N LYS A 480 22.97 12.09 27.08
CA LYS A 480 23.58 10.82 27.54
C LYS A 480 24.87 10.60 26.77
N ARG A 481 25.94 11.24 27.22
CA ARG A 481 27.30 10.86 26.91
C ARG A 481 28.12 10.91 28.18
#